data_AF-A0A7S2YDJ0-F1
#
_entry.id   AF-A0A7S2YDJ0-F1
#
_cell.length_a   1.000
_cell.length_b   1.000
_cell.length_c   1.000
_cell.angle_alpha   90.00
_cell.angle_beta   90.00
_cell.angle_gamma   90.00
#
_symmetry.space_group_name_H-M   'P 1'
#
loop_
_entity.id
_entity.type
_entity.pdbx_description
1 polymer ?
#
loop_
_entity_poly.entity_id
_entity_poly.type
_entity_poly.pdbx_seq_one_letter_code
_entity_poly.pdbx_strand_id
1 'polypeptide(L)'
;SRRKTMRRNRCNIWRKLLVIVAIIAAVVAQNGSPEQLFRDTMNAWQSSGGTRWTPWTTLAQTLWKRFQETPADDPQINRLEMVGALEESIIAIERLVFQQGQGANAPRDVALSQLYMTYAQTLMNLSPHECFQLALDPHTLLIGAAEAKTEPSTHVCVENAENSLRNAATLDATNTKAEELLQQLL
;
A
#
# COMPACT_ATOMS: atom_id res chain seq x y z
N SER A 1 -30.28 42.20 13.81
CA SER A 1 -29.05 41.98 13.01
C SER A 1 -27.98 41.10 13.69
N ARG A 2 -27.72 41.21 15.01
CA ARG A 2 -26.61 40.48 15.70
C ARG A 2 -26.66 38.94 15.76
N ARG A 3 -27.85 38.30 15.67
CA ARG A 3 -27.97 36.82 15.76
C ARG A 3 -27.46 36.08 14.50
N LYS A 4 -27.45 36.71 13.32
CA LYS A 4 -26.93 36.10 12.08
C LYS A 4 -25.40 36.03 12.06
N THR A 5 -24.71 36.96 12.70
CA THR A 5 -23.24 37.05 12.72
C THR A 5 -22.61 35.95 13.59
N MET A 6 -23.23 35.59 14.73
CA MET A 6 -22.72 34.51 15.59
C MET A 6 -22.78 33.12 14.94
N ARG A 7 -23.82 32.82 14.14
CA ARG A 7 -23.95 31.51 13.47
C ARG A 7 -22.88 31.31 12.38
N ARG A 8 -22.49 32.38 11.67
CA ARG A 8 -21.42 32.34 10.67
C ARG A 8 -20.04 32.08 11.29
N ASN A 9 -19.75 32.69 12.44
CA ASN A 9 -18.46 32.50 13.11
C ASN A 9 -18.28 31.08 13.66
N ARG A 10 -19.34 30.44 14.18
CA ARG A 10 -19.27 29.04 14.61
C ARG A 10 -18.98 28.11 13.43
N CYS A 11 -19.67 28.27 12.30
CA CYS A 11 -19.47 27.41 11.12
C CYS A 11 -18.03 27.47 10.55
N ASN A 12 -17.39 28.64 10.58
CA ASN A 12 -15.99 28.79 10.17
C ASN A 12 -14.98 28.17 11.14
N ILE A 13 -15.27 28.14 12.44
CA ILE A 13 -14.40 27.51 13.44
C ILE A 13 -14.42 25.99 13.27
N TRP A 14 -15.59 25.38 13.06
CA TRP A 14 -15.72 23.94 12.81
C TRP A 14 -15.04 23.50 11.51
N ARG A 15 -15.13 24.30 10.44
CA ARG A 15 -14.40 24.03 9.19
C ARG A 15 -12.88 24.11 9.38
N LYS A 16 -12.38 25.12 10.10
CA LYS A 16 -10.94 25.25 10.38
C LYS A 16 -10.42 24.11 11.26
N LEU A 17 -11.19 23.68 12.26
CA LEU A 17 -10.85 22.50 13.08
C LEU A 17 -10.82 21.22 12.26
N LEU A 18 -11.79 20.99 11.37
CA LEU A 18 -11.79 19.83 10.46
C LEU A 18 -10.57 19.82 9.54
N VAL A 19 -10.19 20.99 9.00
CA VAL A 19 -8.99 21.10 8.15
C VAL A 19 -7.71 20.86 8.95
N ILE A 20 -7.59 21.40 10.16
CA ILE A 20 -6.42 21.18 11.02
C ILE A 20 -6.31 19.71 11.43
N VAL A 21 -7.41 19.06 11.81
CA VAL A 21 -7.44 17.63 12.14
C VAL A 21 -7.08 16.78 10.92
N ALA A 22 -7.57 17.12 9.73
CA ALA A 22 -7.21 16.44 8.49
C ALA A 22 -5.71 16.61 8.14
N ILE A 23 -5.15 17.80 8.36
CA ILE A 23 -3.71 18.06 8.16
C ILE A 23 -2.87 17.29 9.17
N ILE A 24 -3.25 17.28 10.45
CA ILE A 24 -2.52 16.54 11.49
C ILE A 24 -2.58 15.03 11.21
N ALA A 25 -3.75 14.49 10.85
CA ALA A 25 -3.86 13.08 10.47
C ALA A 25 -3.00 12.74 9.24
N ALA A 26 -2.93 13.64 8.26
CA ALA A 26 -2.08 13.47 7.07
C ALA A 26 -0.58 13.57 7.38
N VAL A 27 -0.17 14.34 8.40
CA VAL A 27 1.23 14.45 8.84
C VAL A 27 1.64 13.27 9.73
N VAL A 28 0.76 12.79 10.61
CA VAL A 28 1.05 11.60 11.44
C VAL A 28 1.16 10.34 10.56
N ALA A 29 0.35 10.23 9.51
CA ALA A 29 0.49 9.19 8.48
C ALA A 29 1.82 9.27 7.70
N GLN A 30 2.62 10.34 7.83
CA GLN A 30 3.92 10.45 7.16
C GLN A 30 5.11 10.05 8.04
N ASN A 31 4.94 9.87 9.36
CA ASN A 31 6.05 9.59 10.28
C ASN A 31 5.95 8.27 11.09
N GLY A 32 4.84 7.54 11.04
CA GLY A 32 4.71 6.23 11.71
C GLY A 32 5.46 5.09 11.00
N SER A 33 5.78 3.99 11.67
CA SER A 33 6.35 2.78 11.02
C SER A 33 5.41 2.20 9.94
N PRO A 34 5.90 1.40 8.97
CA PRO A 34 5.04 0.77 7.97
C PRO A 34 3.84 0.02 8.57
N GLU A 35 4.05 -0.71 9.66
CA GLU A 35 2.96 -1.39 10.37
C GLU A 35 1.97 -0.42 11.03
N GLN A 36 2.46 0.70 11.58
CA GLN A 36 1.55 1.73 12.11
C GLN A 36 0.67 2.30 10.99
N LEU A 37 1.23 2.52 9.80
CA LEU A 37 0.44 2.96 8.64
C LEU A 37 -0.62 1.96 8.23
N PHE A 38 -0.28 0.67 8.22
CA PHE A 38 -1.26 -0.38 7.97
C PHE A 38 -2.40 -0.34 8.99
N ARG A 39 -2.09 -0.27 10.29
CA ARG A 39 -3.10 -0.18 11.37
C ARG A 39 -3.98 1.06 11.22
N ASP A 40 -3.40 2.21 10.94
CA ASP A 40 -4.15 3.46 10.74
C ASP A 40 -5.05 3.38 9.52
N THR A 41 -4.58 2.75 8.44
CA THR A 41 -5.34 2.50 7.21
C THR A 41 -6.55 1.60 7.49
N MET A 42 -6.33 0.50 8.20
CA MET A 42 -7.40 -0.42 8.61
C MET A 42 -8.45 0.30 9.46
N ASN A 43 -8.02 1.06 10.47
CA ASN A 43 -8.91 1.83 11.34
C ASN A 43 -9.73 2.86 10.55
N ALA A 44 -9.10 3.58 9.62
CA ALA A 44 -9.78 4.56 8.77
C ALA A 44 -10.82 3.90 7.84
N TRP A 45 -10.49 2.75 7.26
CA TRP A 45 -11.41 1.98 6.43
C TRP A 45 -12.60 1.46 7.24
N GLN A 46 -12.36 0.84 8.40
CA GLN A 46 -13.41 0.34 9.30
C GLN A 46 -14.32 1.46 9.81
N SER A 47 -13.76 2.62 10.15
CA SER A 47 -14.52 3.80 10.58
C SER A 47 -15.46 4.35 9.51
N SER A 48 -15.23 4.01 8.24
CA SER A 48 -16.12 4.32 7.12
C SER A 48 -17.20 3.26 6.86
N GLY A 49 -17.33 2.28 7.76
CA GLY A 49 -18.20 1.11 7.56
C GLY A 49 -17.69 0.16 6.46
N GLY A 50 -16.39 0.21 6.15
CA GLY A 50 -15.78 -0.64 5.11
C GLY A 50 -16.14 -0.28 3.68
N THR A 51 -16.63 0.95 3.45
CA THR A 51 -17.12 1.38 2.12
C THR A 51 -16.15 2.29 1.37
N ARG A 52 -15.23 2.96 2.07
CA ARG A 52 -14.27 3.88 1.45
C ARG A 52 -12.90 3.23 1.31
N TRP A 53 -12.49 2.97 0.08
CA TRP A 53 -11.23 2.29 -0.24
C TRP A 53 -10.01 3.22 -0.38
N THR A 54 -10.23 4.54 -0.39
CA THR A 54 -9.17 5.55 -0.48
C THR A 54 -8.03 5.42 0.54
N PRO A 55 -8.26 5.00 1.81
CA PRO A 55 -7.16 4.77 2.75
C PRO A 55 -6.12 3.77 2.21
N TRP A 56 -6.54 2.71 1.55
CA TRP A 56 -5.65 1.69 0.98
C TRP A 56 -4.80 2.23 -0.18
N THR A 57 -5.39 3.03 -1.06
CA THR A 57 -4.62 3.70 -2.14
C THR A 57 -3.63 4.71 -1.57
N THR A 58 -4.00 5.43 -0.50
CA THR A 58 -3.10 6.36 0.18
C THR A 58 -1.94 5.62 0.84
N LEU A 59 -2.20 4.46 1.46
CA LEU A 59 -1.18 3.60 2.06
C LEU A 59 -0.16 3.17 1.00
N ALA A 60 -0.62 2.62 -0.13
CA ALA A 60 0.26 2.18 -1.22
C ALA A 60 1.17 3.32 -1.72
N GLN A 61 0.60 4.50 -2.00
CA GLN A 61 1.37 5.68 -2.43
C GLN A 61 2.37 6.14 -1.37
N THR A 62 1.98 6.10 -0.09
CA THR A 62 2.85 6.51 1.02
C THR A 62 4.03 5.55 1.17
N LEU A 63 3.77 4.24 1.15
CA LEU A 63 4.82 3.22 1.24
C LEU A 63 5.77 3.29 0.05
N TRP A 64 5.24 3.45 -1.18
CA TRP A 64 6.06 3.62 -2.37
C TRP A 64 6.99 4.82 -2.27
N LYS A 65 6.44 5.98 -1.92
CA LYS A 65 7.23 7.21 -1.78
C LYS A 65 8.35 7.03 -0.77
N ARG A 66 8.04 6.49 0.42
CA ARG A 66 9.05 6.24 1.46
C ARG A 66 10.11 5.24 1.01
N PHE A 67 9.71 4.20 0.28
CA PHE A 67 10.62 3.20 -0.26
C PHE A 67 11.62 3.82 -1.25
N GLN A 68 11.18 4.76 -2.08
CA GLN A 68 12.05 5.51 -2.99
C GLN A 68 12.98 6.48 -2.26
N GLU A 69 12.52 7.06 -1.16
CA GLU A 69 13.29 8.00 -0.34
C GLU A 69 14.27 7.29 0.62
N THR A 70 14.13 5.99 0.81
CA THR A 70 15.00 5.18 1.67
C THR A 70 16.18 4.63 0.86
N PRO A 71 17.43 4.98 1.21
CA PRO A 71 18.60 4.41 0.56
C PRO A 71 18.66 2.89 0.77
N ALA A 72 19.09 2.14 -0.24
CA ALA A 72 19.21 0.69 -0.16
C ALA A 72 20.28 0.23 0.84
N ASP A 73 21.22 1.11 1.18
CA ASP A 73 22.36 0.88 2.05
C ASP A 73 22.18 1.45 3.47
N ASP A 74 21.00 2.02 3.80
CA ASP A 74 20.74 2.55 5.13
C ASP A 74 20.41 1.42 6.12
N PRO A 75 21.27 1.13 7.12
CA PRO A 75 21.05 0.04 8.06
C PRO A 75 19.97 0.35 9.10
N GLN A 76 19.50 1.60 9.21
CA GLN A 76 18.50 2.01 10.20
C GLN A 76 17.06 1.86 9.71
N ILE A 77 16.84 1.83 8.39
CA ILE A 77 15.51 1.78 7.79
C ILE A 77 15.42 0.56 6.89
N ASN A 78 14.72 -0.47 7.38
CA ASN A 78 14.56 -1.70 6.63
C ASN A 78 13.47 -1.54 5.56
N ARG A 79 13.88 -1.37 4.29
CA ARG A 79 12.96 -1.31 3.13
C ARG A 79 12.02 -2.51 3.05
N LEU A 80 12.43 -3.67 3.60
CA LEU A 80 11.59 -4.87 3.65
C LEU A 80 10.37 -4.71 4.56
N GLU A 81 10.40 -3.84 5.57
CA GLU A 81 9.20 -3.55 6.38
C GLU A 81 8.10 -2.91 5.54
N MET A 82 8.46 -2.12 4.52
CA MET A 82 7.49 -1.53 3.59
C MET A 82 6.90 -2.60 2.67
N VAL A 83 7.74 -3.56 2.25
CA VAL A 83 7.29 -4.72 1.47
C VAL A 83 6.32 -5.56 2.29
N GLY A 84 6.66 -5.89 3.53
CA GLY A 84 5.78 -6.63 4.44
C GLY A 84 4.45 -5.92 4.68
N ALA A 85 4.44 -4.60 4.87
CA ALA A 85 3.20 -3.84 5.01
C ALA A 85 2.32 -3.87 3.75
N LEU A 86 2.92 -3.93 2.55
CA LEU A 86 2.18 -4.13 1.30
C LEU A 86 1.57 -5.54 1.22
N GLU A 87 2.34 -6.57 1.56
CA GLU A 87 1.89 -7.96 1.62
C GLU A 87 0.70 -8.13 2.57
N GLU A 88 0.81 -7.61 3.80
CA GLU A 88 -0.27 -7.64 4.79
C GLU A 88 -1.52 -6.90 4.30
N SER A 89 -1.34 -5.78 3.61
CA SER A 89 -2.45 -5.00 3.03
C SER A 89 -3.20 -5.76 1.96
N ILE A 90 -2.47 -6.44 1.05
CA ILE A 90 -3.05 -7.28 0.01
C ILE A 90 -3.85 -8.42 0.66
N ILE A 91 -3.24 -9.17 1.59
CA ILE A 91 -3.89 -10.28 2.29
C ILE A 91 -5.14 -9.81 3.03
N ALA A 92 -5.09 -8.65 3.68
CA ALA A 92 -6.22 -8.10 4.42
C ALA A 92 -7.43 -7.86 3.51
N ILE A 93 -7.23 -7.27 2.32
CA ILE A 93 -8.31 -7.05 1.35
C ILE A 93 -8.78 -8.38 0.77
N GLU A 94 -7.89 -9.27 0.34
CA GLU A 94 -8.26 -10.56 -0.26
C GLU A 94 -9.09 -11.44 0.69
N ARG A 95 -8.71 -11.49 1.97
CA ARG A 95 -9.48 -12.21 2.99
C ARG A 95 -10.90 -11.66 3.14
N LEU A 96 -11.07 -10.35 3.05
CA LEU A 96 -12.39 -9.71 3.11
C LEU A 96 -13.23 -10.09 1.88
N VAL A 97 -12.64 -10.12 0.68
CA VAL A 97 -13.33 -10.56 -0.55
C VAL A 97 -13.83 -11.99 -0.40
N PHE A 98 -12.96 -12.90 0.05
CA PHE A 98 -13.30 -14.31 0.21
C PHE A 98 -14.40 -14.52 1.25
N GLN A 99 -14.29 -13.88 2.43
CA GLN A 99 -15.22 -14.09 3.54
C GLN A 99 -16.61 -13.51 3.28
N GLN A 100 -16.68 -12.36 2.61
CA GLN A 100 -17.93 -11.63 2.42
C GLN A 100 -18.62 -11.96 1.09
N GLY A 101 -18.00 -12.80 0.25
CA GLY A 101 -18.50 -13.13 -1.09
C GLY A 101 -18.76 -11.89 -1.94
N GLN A 102 -18.02 -10.81 -1.69
CA GLN A 102 -18.27 -9.54 -2.36
C GLN A 102 -17.98 -9.71 -3.85
N GLY A 103 -19.03 -9.58 -4.67
CA GLY A 103 -18.94 -9.58 -6.12
C GLY A 103 -18.08 -8.43 -6.67
N ALA A 104 -18.34 -8.03 -7.91
CA ALA A 104 -17.63 -6.91 -8.53
C ALA A 104 -17.72 -5.64 -7.65
N ASN A 105 -16.57 -5.06 -7.30
CA ASN A 105 -16.49 -3.87 -6.46
C ASN A 105 -15.35 -2.99 -6.98
N ALA A 106 -15.65 -2.19 -8.01
CA ALA A 106 -14.64 -1.41 -8.70
C ALA A 106 -13.76 -0.53 -7.77
N PRO A 107 -14.29 0.18 -6.75
CA PRO A 107 -13.44 0.92 -5.81
C PRO A 107 -12.45 0.05 -5.01
N ARG A 108 -12.86 -1.17 -4.63
CA ARG A 108 -11.96 -2.14 -4.00
C ARG A 108 -10.91 -2.62 -4.98
N ASP A 109 -11.34 -2.99 -6.18
CA ASP A 109 -10.48 -3.60 -7.20
C ASP A 109 -9.40 -2.59 -7.65
N VAL A 110 -9.72 -1.30 -7.76
CA VAL A 110 -8.76 -0.21 -7.95
C VAL A 110 -7.75 -0.12 -6.80
N ALA A 111 -8.21 -0.21 -5.55
CA ALA A 111 -7.32 -0.14 -4.39
C ALA A 111 -6.37 -1.34 -4.31
N LEU A 112 -6.88 -2.54 -4.58
CA LEU A 112 -6.09 -3.76 -4.62
C LEU A 112 -5.13 -3.77 -5.81
N SER A 113 -5.55 -3.29 -6.98
CA SER A 113 -4.69 -3.09 -8.14
C SER A 113 -3.50 -2.18 -7.83
N GLN A 114 -3.76 -1.05 -7.15
CA GLN A 114 -2.70 -0.13 -6.74
C GLN A 114 -1.72 -0.77 -5.74
N LEU A 115 -2.21 -1.58 -4.79
CA LEU A 115 -1.36 -2.30 -3.85
C LEU A 115 -0.45 -3.32 -4.56
N TYR A 116 -1.00 -4.13 -5.46
CA TYR A 116 -0.21 -5.08 -6.26
C TYR A 116 0.82 -4.38 -7.15
N MET A 117 0.44 -3.30 -7.82
CA MET A 117 1.38 -2.54 -8.65
C MET A 117 2.52 -1.98 -7.79
N THR A 118 2.21 -1.39 -6.63
CA THR A 118 3.23 -0.87 -5.72
C THR A 118 4.12 -1.99 -5.15
N TYR A 119 3.54 -3.12 -4.75
CA TYR A 119 4.30 -4.30 -4.31
C TYR A 119 5.28 -4.76 -5.40
N ALA A 120 4.82 -4.89 -6.64
CA ALA A 120 5.69 -5.24 -7.76
C ALA A 120 6.83 -4.23 -7.96
N GLN A 121 6.53 -2.93 -7.89
CA GLN A 121 7.55 -1.89 -7.98
C GLN A 121 8.59 -2.01 -6.88
N THR A 122 8.17 -2.28 -5.64
CA THR A 122 9.12 -2.49 -4.55
C THR A 122 10.01 -3.72 -4.80
N LEU A 123 9.43 -4.85 -5.21
CA LEU A 123 10.15 -6.09 -5.52
C LEU A 123 11.19 -5.90 -6.64
N MET A 124 10.84 -5.21 -7.73
CA MET A 124 11.77 -4.92 -8.83
C MET A 124 12.95 -4.03 -8.41
N ASN A 125 12.81 -3.28 -7.31
CA ASN A 125 13.82 -2.34 -6.82
C ASN A 125 14.55 -2.86 -5.56
N LEU A 126 14.34 -4.11 -5.18
CA LEU A 126 15.15 -4.77 -4.15
C LEU A 126 16.51 -5.17 -4.74
N SER A 127 17.56 -4.97 -3.95
CA SER A 127 18.86 -5.57 -4.22
C SER A 127 18.79 -7.11 -4.12
N PRO A 128 19.76 -7.85 -4.68
CA PRO A 128 19.84 -9.29 -4.50
C PRO A 128 19.85 -9.73 -3.02
N HIS A 129 20.46 -8.93 -2.14
CA HIS A 129 20.51 -9.24 -0.71
C HIS A 129 19.16 -9.03 -0.02
N GLU A 130 18.46 -7.93 -0.30
CA GLU A 130 17.13 -7.68 0.24
C GLU A 130 16.12 -8.73 -0.25
N CYS A 131 16.16 -9.08 -1.55
CA CYS A 131 15.31 -10.13 -2.09
C CYS A 131 15.56 -11.48 -1.41
N PHE A 132 16.83 -11.81 -1.16
CA PHE A 132 17.20 -13.02 -0.44
C PHE A 132 16.69 -13.01 1.01
N GLN A 133 16.85 -11.90 1.73
CA GLN A 133 16.31 -11.74 3.08
C GLN A 133 14.79 -11.90 3.11
N LEU A 134 14.08 -11.32 2.13
CA LEU A 134 12.64 -11.49 1.99
C LEU A 134 12.25 -12.95 1.73
N ALA A 135 12.98 -13.67 0.87
CA ALA A 135 12.73 -15.09 0.58
C ALA A 135 13.01 -16.03 1.79
N LEU A 136 13.83 -15.59 2.75
CA LEU A 136 14.05 -16.30 4.00
C LEU A 136 12.91 -16.10 5.02
N ASP A 137 12.12 -15.04 4.87
CA ASP A 137 10.98 -14.78 5.75
C ASP A 137 9.88 -15.83 5.52
N PRO A 138 9.46 -16.61 6.55
CA PRO A 138 8.39 -17.59 6.40
C PRO A 138 7.00 -16.97 6.15
N HIS A 139 6.86 -15.66 6.31
CA HIS A 139 5.60 -14.93 6.15
C HIS A 139 5.48 -14.18 4.81
N THR A 140 6.51 -14.22 3.96
CA THR A 140 6.49 -13.55 2.66
C THR A 140 5.42 -14.13 1.71
N LEU A 141 4.92 -13.30 0.80
CA LEU A 141 4.05 -13.71 -0.30
C LEU A 141 4.80 -14.22 -1.54
N LEU A 142 6.14 -14.24 -1.51
CA LEU A 142 6.94 -14.72 -2.63
C LEU A 142 6.66 -16.21 -2.93
N ILE A 143 6.06 -16.47 -4.09
CA ILE A 143 5.96 -17.79 -4.67
C ILE A 143 7.37 -18.22 -5.13
N GLY A 144 7.80 -19.43 -4.77
CA GLY A 144 9.14 -19.91 -5.11
C GLY A 144 10.23 -19.47 -4.12
N ALA A 145 9.88 -18.93 -2.95
CA ALA A 145 10.85 -18.50 -1.94
C ALA A 145 11.73 -19.64 -1.40
N ALA A 146 11.26 -20.89 -1.44
CA ALA A 146 12.01 -22.04 -0.94
C ALA A 146 13.23 -22.36 -1.82
N GLU A 147 13.13 -22.09 -3.12
CA GLU A 147 14.12 -22.32 -4.15
C GLU A 147 15.23 -21.25 -4.11
N ALA A 148 14.91 -20.04 -3.62
CA ALA A 148 15.82 -18.90 -3.55
C ALA A 148 16.72 -18.85 -2.30
N LYS A 149 16.77 -19.92 -1.48
CA LYS A 149 17.46 -19.94 -0.17
C LYS A 149 18.95 -20.23 -0.22
N THR A 150 19.52 -20.44 -1.41
CA THR A 150 20.91 -20.89 -1.58
C THR A 150 21.88 -19.74 -1.79
N GLU A 151 21.52 -18.72 -2.58
CA GLU A 151 22.36 -17.56 -2.87
C GLU A 151 21.55 -16.27 -3.14
N PRO A 152 22.12 -15.08 -2.87
CA PRO A 152 21.44 -13.83 -3.18
C PRO A 152 21.20 -13.62 -4.67
N SER A 153 19.94 -13.46 -5.05
CA SER A 153 19.48 -13.22 -6.42
C SER A 153 18.19 -12.41 -6.41
N THR A 154 17.92 -11.67 -7.48
CA THR A 154 16.65 -10.95 -7.68
C THR A 154 15.59 -11.77 -8.41
N HIS A 155 15.95 -12.95 -8.93
CA HIS A 155 15.09 -13.73 -9.84
C HIS A 155 13.68 -13.97 -9.29
N VAL A 156 13.57 -14.51 -8.05
CA VAL A 156 12.27 -14.79 -7.43
C VAL A 156 11.44 -13.51 -7.21
N CYS A 157 12.08 -12.39 -6.86
CA CYS A 157 11.38 -11.12 -6.68
C CYS A 157 10.88 -10.56 -8.02
N VAL A 158 11.63 -10.72 -9.11
CA VAL A 158 11.21 -10.29 -10.45
C VAL A 158 10.02 -11.13 -10.94
N GLU A 159 10.04 -12.45 -10.77
CA GLU A 159 8.91 -13.30 -11.14
C GLU A 159 7.64 -12.97 -10.35
N ASN A 160 7.78 -12.72 -9.04
CA ASN A 160 6.66 -12.30 -8.20
C ASN A 160 6.18 -10.88 -8.53
N ALA A 161 7.08 -9.98 -8.92
CA ALA A 161 6.71 -8.67 -9.42
C ALA A 161 5.87 -8.78 -10.71
N GLU A 162 6.27 -9.65 -11.65
CA GLU A 162 5.51 -9.90 -12.87
C GLU A 162 4.10 -10.42 -12.57
N ASN A 163 3.99 -11.43 -11.71
CA ASN A 163 2.70 -11.99 -11.29
C ASN A 163 1.82 -10.92 -10.61
N SER A 164 2.42 -10.09 -9.75
CA SER A 164 1.72 -9.00 -9.09
C SER A 164 1.23 -7.94 -10.09
N LEU A 165 2.02 -7.58 -11.11
CA LEU A 165 1.60 -6.66 -12.18
C LEU A 165 0.47 -7.22 -13.03
N ARG A 166 0.49 -8.53 -13.34
CA ARG A 166 -0.62 -9.21 -14.02
C ARG A 166 -1.91 -9.12 -13.20
N ASN A 167 -1.84 -9.32 -11.88
CA ASN A 167 -2.98 -9.16 -10.98
C ASN A 167 -3.47 -7.71 -10.97
N ALA A 168 -2.56 -6.74 -10.88
CA ALA A 168 -2.91 -5.32 -10.90
C ALA A 168 -3.66 -4.92 -12.18
N ALA A 169 -3.14 -5.29 -13.36
CA ALA A 169 -3.77 -4.99 -14.64
C ALA A 169 -5.12 -5.70 -14.83
N THR A 170 -5.27 -6.91 -14.29
CA THR A 170 -6.53 -7.67 -14.36
C THR A 170 -7.62 -7.05 -13.48
N LEU A 171 -7.27 -6.56 -12.29
CA LEU A 171 -8.21 -5.97 -11.35
C LEU A 171 -8.73 -4.60 -11.80
N ASP A 172 -7.88 -3.81 -12.46
CA ASP A 172 -8.24 -2.48 -12.95
C ASP A 172 -7.63 -2.23 -14.33
N ALA A 173 -8.46 -2.36 -15.36
CA ALA A 173 -8.09 -2.09 -16.75
C ALA A 173 -7.71 -0.62 -17.02
N THR A 174 -7.96 0.30 -16.07
CA THR A 174 -7.51 1.69 -16.18
C THR A 174 -6.12 1.93 -15.58
N ASN A 175 -5.54 0.92 -14.92
CA ASN A 175 -4.18 0.97 -14.40
C ASN A 175 -3.14 0.73 -15.50
N THR A 176 -3.05 1.67 -16.43
CA THR A 176 -2.09 1.62 -17.56
C THR A 176 -0.65 1.55 -17.07
N LYS A 177 -0.36 2.04 -15.86
CA LYS A 177 0.99 1.99 -15.30
C LYS A 177 1.43 0.56 -14.98
N ALA A 178 0.52 -0.29 -14.52
CA ALA A 178 0.82 -1.71 -14.30
C ALA A 178 1.17 -2.41 -15.62
N GLU A 179 0.44 -2.11 -16.70
CA GLU A 179 0.72 -2.65 -18.04
C GLU A 179 2.08 -2.18 -18.58
N GLU A 180 2.39 -0.88 -18.44
CA GLU A 180 3.69 -0.32 -18.83
C GLU A 180 4.86 -0.99 -18.11
N LEU A 181 4.71 -1.27 -16.81
CA LEU A 181 5.73 -1.95 -16.02
C LEU A 181 5.85 -3.42 -16.42
N LEU A 182 4.74 -4.10 -16.70
CA LEU A 182 4.75 -5.49 -17.15
C LEU A 182 5.50 -5.63 -18.48
N GLN A 183 5.33 -4.68 -19.40
CA GLN A 183 6.06 -4.64 -20.67
C GLN A 183 7.56 -4.40 -20.51
N GLN A 184 8.02 -3.86 -19.38
CA GLN A 184 9.46 -3.66 -19.12
C GLN A 184 10.14 -4.92 -18.58
N LEU A 185 9.38 -5.91 -18.11
CA LEU A 185 9.89 -7.18 -17.57
C LEU A 185 9.98 -8.29 -18.63
N LEU A 186 9.26 -8.15 -19.75
CA LEU A 186 9.20 -9.11 -20.86
C LEU A 186 10.25 -8.79 -21.95
#